data_AF-A0A7K2F0X6-F1
#
_entry.id   AF-A0A7K2F0X6-F1
#
_cell.length_a   1.000
_cell.length_b   1.000
_cell.length_c   1.000
_cell.angle_alpha   90.00
_cell.angle_beta   90.00
_cell.angle_gamma   90.00
#
_symmetry.space_group_name_H-M   'P 1'
#
loop_
_entity.id
_entity.type
_entity.pdbx_description
1 polymer ?
#
loop_
_entity_poly.entity_id
_entity_poly.type
_entity_poly.pdbx_seq_one_letter_code
_entity_poly.pdbx_strand_id
1 'polypeptide(L)'
;MTPTDRFTGFVGHASAAGRLVVQPRMGFGELHRMRAGLRAVRDADATTVGTVTLDSYTRCHDDGTARRALRDDPAGLNGFPLLAHGVPAVRSLLQDCSSTGFPVQVRHGTPLPLRLFRAMAEAGADATEGGPVSYCLPYGRVPLARAVAEWSAGCALLAAQPVPPHVETFGGCMLGQLCPPSLLVALSVLEAMFFQEHGLRGISLSYAQQIHQGQDLEALAALRRLAGERLSTPHHLVLYTFMGVFPRTEAGSRRLLAESARLAVHGGAERLVVKTPAEAHRIPTVEENVASLEYAASVAAAATVADRDGSPRATESGLYEEARTLVDATLEAGRTVGDCLVAAFARGVLDVPYCLHPDNANRARATIDDRSMLGWSRAGAMPVTATAAAPVTARRLTELLTFNRRRFDRDAVRHPLRSAS
;
A
#
# COMPACT_ATOMS: atom_id res chain seq x y z
N MET A 1 17.16 14.74 -21.46
CA MET A 1 16.40 13.95 -20.46
C MET A 1 15.65 14.92 -19.56
N THR A 2 14.34 14.81 -19.50
CA THR A 2 13.55 15.57 -18.51
C THR A 2 13.96 15.10 -17.11
N PRO A 3 14.15 15.99 -16.12
CA PRO A 3 14.52 15.56 -14.78
C PRO A 3 13.47 14.59 -14.22
N THR A 4 13.90 13.40 -13.82
CA THR A 4 13.09 12.45 -13.04
C THR A 4 12.82 13.07 -11.66
N ASP A 5 11.61 12.88 -11.11
CA ASP A 5 11.31 13.35 -9.77
C ASP A 5 12.24 12.70 -8.73
N ARG A 6 12.44 13.37 -7.58
CA ARG A 6 13.38 12.93 -6.55
C ARG A 6 13.06 11.54 -6.01
N PHE A 7 11.78 11.22 -5.88
CA PHE A 7 11.32 9.96 -5.33
C PHE A 7 11.65 8.79 -6.26
N THR A 8 11.26 8.89 -7.53
CA THR A 8 11.59 7.90 -8.57
C THR A 8 13.09 7.74 -8.73
N GLY A 9 13.84 8.85 -8.74
CA GLY A 9 15.29 8.84 -8.86
C GLY A 9 15.99 8.13 -7.69
N PHE A 10 15.55 8.39 -6.45
CA PHE A 10 16.10 7.77 -5.24
C PHE A 10 15.86 6.25 -5.23
N VAL A 11 14.63 5.80 -5.48
CA VAL A 11 14.31 4.37 -5.49
C VAL A 11 15.03 3.64 -6.63
N GLY A 12 15.12 4.26 -7.82
CA GLY A 12 15.87 3.72 -8.95
C GLY A 12 17.36 3.53 -8.62
N HIS A 13 18.00 4.50 -7.97
CA HIS A 13 19.40 4.37 -7.53
C HIS A 13 19.59 3.29 -6.46
N ALA A 14 18.67 3.17 -5.50
CA ALA A 14 18.73 2.13 -4.48
C ALA A 14 18.60 0.73 -5.11
N SER A 15 17.63 0.55 -6.00
CA SER A 15 17.41 -0.69 -6.74
C SER A 15 18.62 -1.08 -7.60
N ALA A 16 19.19 -0.14 -8.36
CA ALA A 16 20.39 -0.38 -9.16
C ALA A 16 21.61 -0.78 -8.32
N ALA A 17 21.66 -0.34 -7.06
CA ALA A 17 22.69 -0.72 -6.10
C ALA A 17 22.34 -1.99 -5.29
N GLY A 18 21.27 -2.71 -5.63
CA GLY A 18 20.83 -3.93 -4.94
C GLY A 18 20.33 -3.69 -3.51
N ARG A 19 19.88 -2.48 -3.18
CA ARG A 19 19.37 -2.13 -1.84
C ARG A 19 17.85 -2.00 -1.85
N LEU A 20 17.20 -2.71 -0.93
CA LEU A 20 15.77 -2.54 -0.65
C LEU A 20 15.54 -1.20 0.07
N VAL A 21 14.59 -0.41 -0.43
CA VAL A 21 14.11 0.79 0.27
C VAL A 21 13.07 0.37 1.31
N VAL A 22 13.25 0.74 2.58
CA VAL A 22 12.26 0.47 3.65
C VAL A 22 11.59 1.77 4.09
N GLN A 23 10.29 1.71 4.37
CA GLN A 23 9.50 2.89 4.67
C GLN A 23 8.51 2.61 5.81
N PRO A 24 8.42 3.48 6.85
CA PRO A 24 7.46 3.29 7.93
C PRO A 24 6.09 3.88 7.58
N ARG A 25 5.10 3.65 8.42
CA ARG A 25 3.89 4.49 8.50
C ARG A 25 3.90 5.28 9.80
N MET A 26 3.94 6.61 9.67
CA MET A 26 4.13 7.51 10.80
C MET A 26 3.45 8.85 10.55
N GLY A 27 2.71 9.35 11.54
CA GLY A 27 2.05 10.65 11.49
C GLY A 27 1.74 11.09 12.91
N PHE A 28 2.07 12.33 13.24
CA PHE A 28 1.86 12.92 14.57
C PHE A 28 1.15 14.26 14.44
N GLY A 29 0.33 14.65 15.40
CA GLY A 29 -0.37 15.93 15.36
C GLY A 29 0.58 17.12 15.37
N GLU A 30 1.60 17.09 16.21
CA GLU A 30 2.52 18.21 16.43
C GLU A 30 3.61 18.31 15.35
N LEU A 31 3.82 19.53 14.83
CA LEU A 31 4.82 19.78 13.79
C LEU A 31 6.25 19.40 14.22
N HIS A 32 6.64 19.75 15.46
CA HIS A 32 7.97 19.46 15.99
C HIS A 32 8.21 17.95 16.14
N ARG A 33 7.16 17.20 16.53
CA ARG A 33 7.20 15.74 16.68
C ARG A 33 7.26 15.06 15.33
N MET A 34 6.48 15.53 14.35
CA MET A 34 6.57 15.06 12.96
C MET A 34 7.97 15.29 12.37
N ARG A 35 8.56 16.47 12.62
CA ARG A 35 9.94 16.81 12.22
C ARG A 35 10.97 15.88 12.85
N ALA A 36 10.88 15.65 14.16
CA ALA A 36 11.78 14.75 14.87
C ALA A 36 11.68 13.31 14.34
N GLY A 37 10.46 12.83 14.10
CA GLY A 37 10.21 11.51 13.52
C GLY A 37 10.84 11.37 12.13
N LEU A 38 10.63 12.34 11.23
CA LEU A 38 11.23 12.30 9.88
C LEU A 38 12.75 12.29 9.93
N ARG A 39 13.35 13.07 10.82
CA ARG A 39 14.82 13.08 11.01
C ARG A 39 15.33 11.74 11.53
N ALA A 40 14.65 11.15 12.52
CA ALA A 40 15.03 9.83 13.03
C ALA A 40 14.93 8.73 11.96
N VAL A 41 13.92 8.77 11.08
CA VAL A 41 13.80 7.82 9.97
C VAL A 41 14.89 8.04 8.91
N ARG A 42 15.26 9.29 8.63
CA ARG A 42 16.38 9.62 7.73
C ARG A 42 17.71 9.11 8.27
N ASP A 43 17.91 9.22 9.59
CA ASP A 43 19.17 8.92 10.26
C ASP A 43 19.27 7.43 10.71
N ALA A 44 18.25 6.61 10.41
CA ALA A 44 18.25 5.17 10.68
C ALA A 44 19.29 4.42 9.84
N ASP A 45 19.81 3.30 10.36
CA ASP A 45 20.76 2.43 9.64
C ASP A 45 20.06 1.57 8.57
N ALA A 46 19.47 2.25 7.58
CA ALA A 46 18.75 1.65 6.46
C ALA A 46 18.64 2.62 5.28
N THR A 47 18.36 2.10 4.08
CA THR A 47 17.95 2.96 2.95
C THR A 47 16.46 3.28 3.11
N THR A 48 16.12 4.51 3.52
CA THR A 48 14.76 4.87 3.95
C THR A 48 14.08 5.92 3.08
N VAL A 49 12.75 5.88 3.11
CA VAL A 49 11.86 6.96 2.65
C VAL A 49 11.07 7.50 3.85
N GLY A 50 10.88 8.81 3.91
CA GLY A 50 10.07 9.43 4.95
C GLY A 50 8.57 9.29 4.68
N THR A 51 7.77 9.22 5.75
CA THR A 51 6.32 9.17 5.66
C THR A 51 5.68 10.26 6.49
N VAL A 52 4.66 10.92 5.92
CA VAL A 52 3.68 11.73 6.64
C VAL A 52 2.31 11.08 6.44
N THR A 53 1.87 10.28 7.42
CA THR A 53 0.54 9.68 7.43
C THR A 53 -0.48 10.73 7.90
N LEU A 54 -1.49 11.04 7.09
CA LEU A 54 -2.49 12.06 7.42
C LEU A 54 -3.50 11.59 8.44
N ASP A 55 -4.04 12.48 9.26
CA ASP A 55 -5.11 12.15 10.20
C ASP A 55 -6.46 11.90 9.51
N SER A 56 -7.40 11.26 10.20
CA SER A 56 -8.73 10.97 9.64
C SER A 56 -9.58 12.20 9.35
N TYR A 57 -9.46 13.30 10.11
CA TYR A 57 -10.23 14.51 9.83
C TYR A 57 -9.79 15.15 8.53
N THR A 58 -8.49 15.21 8.24
CA THR A 58 -7.98 15.64 6.93
C THR A 58 -8.54 14.77 5.79
N ARG A 59 -8.58 13.45 5.97
CA ARG A 59 -9.11 12.50 4.95
C ARG A 59 -10.62 12.68 4.70
N CYS A 60 -11.35 13.14 5.71
CA CYS A 60 -12.80 13.36 5.66
C CYS A 60 -13.20 14.82 5.38
N HIS A 61 -12.24 15.72 5.13
CA HIS A 61 -12.46 17.16 4.96
C HIS A 61 -13.10 17.86 6.18
N ASP A 62 -12.89 17.33 7.39
CA ASP A 62 -13.36 17.95 8.63
C ASP A 62 -12.31 18.90 9.22
N ASP A 63 -12.10 20.02 8.53
CA ASP A 63 -11.15 21.07 8.92
C ASP A 63 -11.40 21.61 10.33
N GLY A 64 -12.68 21.73 10.72
CA GLY A 64 -13.07 22.30 12.00
C GLY A 64 -12.59 21.43 13.14
N THR A 65 -12.83 20.12 13.06
CA THR A 65 -12.39 19.17 14.08
C THR A 65 -10.88 18.99 14.04
N ALA A 66 -10.25 18.96 12.86
CA ALA A 66 -8.79 18.90 12.73
C ALA A 66 -8.09 20.07 13.45
N ARG A 67 -8.57 21.31 13.25
CA ARG A 67 -8.01 22.50 13.92
C ARG A 67 -8.26 22.52 15.42
N ARG A 68 -9.44 22.07 15.88
CA ARG A 68 -9.73 21.94 17.32
C ARG A 68 -8.82 20.91 17.97
N ALA A 69 -8.75 19.71 17.42
CA ALA A 69 -7.89 18.64 17.91
C ALA A 69 -6.41 19.08 17.95
N LEU A 70 -5.93 19.74 16.88
CA LEU A 70 -4.56 20.27 16.83
C LEU A 70 -4.26 21.28 17.95
N ARG A 71 -5.24 22.09 18.37
CA ARG A 71 -5.07 23.04 19.48
C ARG A 71 -5.20 22.38 20.85
N ASP A 72 -6.18 21.51 21.01
CA ASP A 72 -6.67 21.08 22.32
C ASP A 72 -6.02 19.75 22.77
N ASP A 73 -5.80 18.80 21.85
CA ASP A 73 -5.14 17.51 22.09
C ASP A 73 -4.48 16.97 20.79
N PRO A 74 -3.34 17.53 20.36
CA PRO A 74 -2.68 17.09 19.13
C PRO A 74 -2.10 15.66 19.24
N ALA A 75 -1.80 15.18 20.44
CA ALA A 75 -1.27 13.84 20.66
C ALA A 75 -2.32 12.75 20.43
N GLY A 76 -3.61 13.07 20.57
CA GLY A 76 -4.73 12.19 20.28
C GLY A 76 -5.04 12.00 18.78
N LEU A 77 -4.41 12.76 17.89
CA LEU A 77 -4.59 12.58 16.44
C LEU A 77 -3.93 11.29 15.94
N ASN A 78 -4.65 10.55 15.11
CA ASN A 78 -4.16 9.31 14.47
C ASN A 78 -3.22 9.55 13.26
N GLY A 79 -2.79 10.79 13.05
CA GLY A 79 -1.93 11.19 11.94
C GLY A 79 -1.66 12.70 11.95
N PHE A 80 -0.96 13.17 10.92
CA PHE A 80 -0.56 14.56 10.75
C PHE A 80 -1.66 15.38 10.06
N PRO A 81 -2.18 16.47 10.68
CA PRO A 81 -3.27 17.27 10.13
C PRO A 81 -2.76 18.32 9.15
N LEU A 82 -2.30 17.87 7.99
CA LEU A 82 -1.63 18.68 6.96
C LEU A 82 -2.40 19.95 6.60
N LEU A 83 -3.71 19.84 6.36
CA LEU A 83 -4.55 20.99 6.00
C LEU A 83 -4.80 21.95 7.17
N ALA A 84 -4.77 21.47 8.41
CA ALA A 84 -4.94 22.30 9.59
C ALA A 84 -3.68 23.12 9.91
N HIS A 85 -2.49 22.54 9.69
CA HIS A 85 -1.20 23.25 9.78
C HIS A 85 -1.02 24.29 8.69
N GLY A 86 -1.57 24.03 7.49
CA GLY A 86 -1.51 24.93 6.35
C GLY A 86 -0.20 24.84 5.55
N VAL A 87 -0.26 25.24 4.28
CA VAL A 87 0.83 25.08 3.31
C VAL A 87 2.17 25.65 3.78
N PRO A 88 2.26 26.86 4.37
CA PRO A 88 3.56 27.41 4.81
C PRO A 88 4.28 26.53 5.84
N ALA A 89 3.56 26.01 6.83
CA ALA A 89 4.13 25.16 7.87
C ALA A 89 4.56 23.80 7.30
N VAL A 90 3.75 23.21 6.41
CA VAL A 90 4.07 21.94 5.75
C VAL A 90 5.26 22.10 4.81
N ARG A 91 5.34 23.20 4.06
CA ARG A 91 6.49 23.52 3.21
C ARG A 91 7.78 23.62 4.03
N SER A 92 7.75 24.32 5.17
CA SER A 92 8.91 24.39 6.08
C SER A 92 9.26 23.02 6.68
N LEU A 93 8.27 22.18 7.00
CA LEU A 93 8.53 20.80 7.42
C LEU A 93 9.29 20.02 6.34
N LEU A 94 8.79 20.04 5.11
CA LEU A 94 9.37 19.29 4.00
C LEU A 94 10.75 19.82 3.58
N GLN A 95 10.96 21.14 3.51
CA GLN A 95 12.25 21.74 3.14
C GLN A 95 13.38 21.37 4.10
N ASP A 96 13.09 21.21 5.39
CA ASP A 96 14.08 20.86 6.41
C ASP A 96 14.38 19.35 6.49
N CYS A 97 13.45 18.52 6.02
CA CYS A 97 13.50 17.07 6.20
C CYS A 97 13.79 16.32 4.91
N SER A 98 13.18 16.72 3.78
CA SER A 98 13.32 16.06 2.48
C SER A 98 14.60 16.49 1.76
N SER A 99 15.25 15.53 1.11
CA SER A 99 16.42 15.74 0.26
C SER A 99 16.44 14.72 -0.88
N THR A 100 17.39 14.84 -1.81
CA THR A 100 17.60 13.82 -2.86
C THR A 100 17.97 12.44 -2.31
N GLY A 101 18.58 12.37 -1.12
CA GLY A 101 18.91 11.13 -0.43
C GLY A 101 17.84 10.65 0.55
N PHE A 102 16.74 11.40 0.72
CA PHE A 102 15.65 11.07 1.63
C PHE A 102 14.37 11.78 1.20
N PRO A 103 13.63 11.24 0.21
CA PRO A 103 12.37 11.84 -0.20
C PRO A 103 11.26 11.51 0.83
N VAL A 104 10.20 12.33 0.87
CA VAL A 104 9.07 12.16 1.80
C VAL A 104 7.77 11.94 1.04
N GLN A 105 7.05 10.88 1.39
CA GLN A 105 5.73 10.57 0.86
C GLN A 105 4.62 10.94 1.84
N VAL A 106 3.58 11.60 1.34
CA VAL A 106 2.33 11.82 2.08
C VAL A 106 1.39 10.65 1.85
N ARG A 107 0.93 10.06 2.94
CA ARG A 107 0.21 8.77 2.99
C ARG A 107 -1.16 8.96 3.62
N HIS A 108 -2.24 8.51 2.97
CA HIS A 108 -3.59 8.89 3.39
C HIS A 108 -4.67 7.84 3.10
N GLY A 109 -5.87 8.28 2.76
CA GLY A 109 -7.05 7.44 2.52
C GLY A 109 -8.23 8.34 2.17
N THR A 110 -8.04 9.17 1.13
CA THR A 110 -8.91 10.31 0.82
C THR A 110 -9.62 10.07 -0.52
N PRO A 111 -10.95 9.86 -0.53
CA PRO A 111 -11.69 9.63 -1.77
C PRO A 111 -11.78 10.86 -2.67
N LEU A 112 -11.72 12.07 -2.09
CA LEU A 112 -11.82 13.34 -2.81
C LEU A 112 -10.54 14.18 -2.65
N PRO A 113 -9.43 13.84 -3.34
CA PRO A 113 -8.11 14.35 -2.99
C PRO A 113 -7.77 15.74 -3.53
N LEU A 114 -8.58 16.34 -4.42
CA LEU A 114 -8.16 17.53 -5.19
C LEU A 114 -7.61 18.67 -4.33
N ARG A 115 -8.31 19.01 -3.24
CA ARG A 115 -7.86 20.05 -2.30
C ARG A 115 -6.57 19.66 -1.58
N LEU A 116 -6.43 18.40 -1.19
CA LEU A 116 -5.23 17.88 -0.56
C LEU A 116 -4.04 17.91 -1.53
N PHE A 117 -4.23 17.45 -2.76
CA PHE A 117 -3.20 17.45 -3.79
C PHE A 117 -2.71 18.85 -4.14
N ARG A 118 -3.62 19.84 -4.19
CA ARG A 118 -3.23 21.25 -4.32
C ARG A 118 -2.31 21.69 -3.17
N ALA A 119 -2.72 21.45 -1.93
CA ALA A 119 -1.90 21.82 -0.77
C ALA A 119 -0.54 21.10 -0.75
N MET A 120 -0.50 19.83 -1.15
CA MET A 120 0.73 19.05 -1.26
C MET A 120 1.67 19.55 -2.35
N ALA A 121 1.14 19.87 -3.54
CA ALA A 121 1.91 20.44 -4.64
C ALA A 121 2.51 21.80 -4.23
N GLU A 122 1.71 22.68 -3.62
CA GLU A 122 2.16 23.98 -3.13
C GLU A 122 3.19 23.85 -1.98
N ALA A 123 3.09 22.80 -1.16
CA ALA A 123 4.05 22.53 -0.08
C ALA A 123 5.34 21.86 -0.59
N GLY A 124 5.36 21.32 -1.81
CA GLY A 124 6.51 20.63 -2.38
C GLY A 124 6.68 19.19 -1.88
N ALA A 125 5.59 18.44 -1.71
CA ALA A 125 5.66 17.01 -1.38
C ALA A 125 6.30 16.20 -2.54
N ASP A 126 7.19 15.26 -2.23
CA ASP A 126 7.87 14.46 -3.26
C ASP A 126 6.96 13.37 -3.85
N ALA A 127 6.06 12.82 -3.02
CA ALA A 127 5.20 11.72 -3.41
C ALA A 127 3.87 11.67 -2.64
N THR A 128 2.88 11.01 -3.24
CA THR A 128 1.61 10.63 -2.61
C THR A 128 1.27 9.16 -2.87
N GLU A 129 0.15 8.70 -2.33
CA GLU A 129 -0.39 7.36 -2.57
C GLU A 129 -1.92 7.38 -2.66
N GLY A 130 -2.48 6.29 -3.19
CA GLY A 130 -3.92 6.03 -3.23
C GLY A 130 -4.36 5.68 -4.64
N GLY A 131 -5.64 5.88 -4.91
CA GLY A 131 -6.21 5.74 -6.24
C GLY A 131 -7.72 5.88 -6.23
N PRO A 132 -8.34 6.03 -7.41
CA PRO A 132 -9.77 6.32 -7.52
C PRO A 132 -10.65 5.23 -6.92
N VAL A 133 -10.19 3.98 -6.88
CA VAL A 133 -10.92 2.85 -6.29
C VAL A 133 -10.44 2.58 -4.88
N SER A 134 -9.12 2.45 -4.71
CA SER A 134 -8.49 1.97 -3.49
C SER A 134 -8.59 2.94 -2.32
N TYR A 135 -8.71 4.25 -2.59
CA TYR A 135 -9.01 5.27 -1.58
C TYR A 135 -10.47 5.69 -1.53
N CYS A 136 -11.34 5.02 -2.30
CA CYS A 136 -12.78 5.19 -2.26
C CYS A 136 -13.46 4.07 -1.49
N LEU A 137 -13.37 2.85 -2.00
CA LEU A 137 -14.16 1.71 -1.53
C LEU A 137 -13.90 1.35 -0.05
N PRO A 138 -12.65 1.25 0.43
CA PRO A 138 -12.38 0.94 1.83
C PRO A 138 -12.70 2.07 2.82
N TYR A 139 -12.80 3.31 2.35
CA TYR A 139 -12.70 4.52 3.19
C TYR A 139 -14.00 5.30 3.37
N GLY A 140 -15.12 4.83 2.80
CA GLY A 140 -16.39 5.50 3.04
C GLY A 140 -17.53 5.05 2.15
N ARG A 141 -18.33 6.02 1.72
CA ARG A 141 -19.52 5.84 0.88
C ARG A 141 -19.61 6.88 -0.23
N VAL A 142 -18.49 7.54 -0.55
CA VAL A 142 -18.44 8.51 -1.63
C VAL A 142 -18.70 7.75 -2.93
N PRO A 143 -19.65 8.17 -3.78
CA PRO A 143 -19.90 7.48 -5.04
C PRO A 143 -18.61 7.35 -5.86
N LEU A 144 -18.33 6.16 -6.38
CA LEU A 144 -17.09 5.85 -7.10
C LEU A 144 -16.90 6.78 -8.31
N ALA A 145 -17.96 7.08 -9.04
CA ALA A 145 -17.92 8.03 -10.16
C ALA A 145 -17.43 9.43 -9.73
N ARG A 146 -17.82 9.88 -8.52
CA ARG A 146 -17.35 11.14 -7.96
C ARG A 146 -15.88 11.06 -7.55
N ALA A 147 -15.46 9.96 -6.92
CA ALA A 147 -14.06 9.75 -6.58
C ALA A 147 -13.17 9.73 -7.83
N VAL A 148 -13.57 8.99 -8.87
CA VAL A 148 -12.86 8.94 -10.17
C VAL A 148 -12.71 10.34 -10.78
N ALA A 149 -13.77 11.15 -10.80
CA ALA A 149 -13.70 12.51 -11.31
C ALA A 149 -12.73 13.40 -10.49
N GLU A 150 -12.77 13.29 -9.16
CA GLU A 150 -11.90 14.07 -8.28
C GLU A 150 -10.43 13.65 -8.39
N TRP A 151 -10.17 12.34 -8.50
CA TRP A 151 -8.84 11.79 -8.74
C TRP A 151 -8.31 12.17 -10.11
N SER A 152 -9.14 12.19 -11.15
CA SER A 152 -8.75 12.66 -12.50
C SER A 152 -8.29 14.11 -12.45
N ALA A 153 -9.10 14.99 -11.84
CA ALA A 153 -8.74 16.40 -11.66
C ALA A 153 -7.47 16.58 -10.80
N GLY A 154 -7.34 15.76 -9.75
CA GLY A 154 -6.17 15.75 -8.88
C GLY A 154 -4.90 15.32 -9.61
N CYS A 155 -4.93 14.21 -10.35
CA CYS A 155 -3.80 13.71 -11.13
C CYS A 155 -3.38 14.73 -12.20
N ALA A 156 -4.33 15.34 -12.91
CA ALA A 156 -4.03 16.40 -13.87
C ALA A 156 -3.36 17.63 -13.22
N LEU A 157 -3.80 18.03 -12.01
CA LEU A 157 -3.18 19.11 -11.25
C LEU A 157 -1.73 18.77 -10.85
N LEU A 158 -1.47 17.54 -10.44
CA LEU A 158 -0.12 17.08 -10.08
C LEU A 158 0.77 16.96 -11.33
N ALA A 159 0.25 16.46 -12.44
CA ALA A 159 0.97 16.33 -13.71
C ALA A 159 1.36 17.69 -14.32
N ALA A 160 0.57 18.74 -14.05
CA ALA A 160 0.87 20.10 -14.50
C ALA A 160 2.00 20.79 -13.72
N GLN A 161 2.51 20.18 -12.63
CA GLN A 161 3.65 20.74 -11.91
C GLN A 161 4.95 20.62 -12.73
N PRO A 162 5.90 21.57 -12.62
CA PRO A 162 7.17 21.50 -13.33
C PRO A 162 7.93 20.18 -13.06
N VAL A 163 7.87 19.72 -11.82
CA VAL A 163 8.30 18.39 -11.38
C VAL A 163 7.10 17.74 -10.69
N PRO A 164 6.32 16.92 -11.40
CA PRO A 164 5.19 16.19 -10.83
C PRO A 164 5.65 15.29 -9.68
N PRO A 165 4.93 15.28 -8.55
CA PRO A 165 5.22 14.33 -7.49
C PRO A 165 4.93 12.91 -7.96
N HIS A 166 5.65 11.96 -7.37
CA HIS A 166 5.43 10.54 -7.60
C HIS A 166 4.08 10.09 -7.02
N VAL A 167 3.39 9.15 -7.68
CA VAL A 167 2.10 8.63 -7.21
C VAL A 167 2.14 7.11 -7.11
N GLU A 168 1.85 6.60 -5.92
CA GLU A 168 1.75 5.17 -5.65
C GLU A 168 0.30 4.69 -5.67
N THR A 169 0.01 3.57 -6.32
CA THR A 169 -1.31 2.92 -6.26
C THR A 169 -1.57 2.34 -4.87
N PHE A 170 -2.83 2.23 -4.45
CA PHE A 170 -3.20 1.45 -3.26
C PHE A 170 -4.11 0.24 -3.58
N GLY A 171 -4.37 0.00 -4.88
CA GLY A 171 -5.14 -1.14 -5.40
C GLY A 171 -4.58 -2.51 -5.02
N GLY A 172 -3.29 -2.62 -4.75
CA GLY A 172 -2.66 -3.86 -4.30
C GLY A 172 -2.85 -4.15 -2.81
N CYS A 173 -3.47 -3.24 -2.07
CA CYS A 173 -3.73 -3.36 -0.64
C CYS A 173 -5.22 -3.44 -0.35
N MET A 174 -6.04 -2.56 -0.93
CA MET A 174 -7.50 -2.52 -0.76
C MET A 174 -7.94 -2.66 0.71
N LEU A 175 -8.69 -3.71 1.06
CA LEU A 175 -9.18 -3.96 2.42
C LEU A 175 -8.11 -4.55 3.37
N GLY A 176 -6.90 -4.81 2.87
CA GLY A 176 -5.76 -5.31 3.64
C GLY A 176 -5.78 -6.81 3.94
N GLN A 177 -6.91 -7.49 3.75
CA GLN A 177 -7.04 -8.94 3.97
C GLN A 177 -8.18 -9.55 3.14
N LEU A 178 -8.09 -10.85 2.87
CA LEU A 178 -9.13 -11.64 2.17
C LEU A 178 -9.50 -11.11 0.78
N CYS A 179 -8.54 -10.48 0.10
CA CYS A 179 -8.63 -10.10 -1.31
C CYS A 179 -7.69 -11.00 -2.12
N PRO A 180 -8.19 -11.93 -2.96
CA PRO A 180 -7.34 -12.84 -3.73
C PRO A 180 -6.30 -12.07 -4.56
N PRO A 181 -5.05 -12.56 -4.65
CA PRO A 181 -3.94 -11.79 -5.21
C PRO A 181 -4.15 -11.29 -6.65
N SER A 182 -4.82 -12.07 -7.50
CA SER A 182 -5.12 -11.67 -8.89
C SER A 182 -5.94 -10.37 -8.97
N LEU A 183 -6.91 -10.17 -8.07
CA LEU A 183 -7.68 -8.93 -7.97
C LEU A 183 -6.80 -7.76 -7.51
N LEU A 184 -5.93 -7.98 -6.52
CA LEU A 184 -5.02 -6.95 -6.03
C LEU A 184 -4.03 -6.51 -7.12
N VAL A 185 -3.50 -7.46 -7.89
CA VAL A 185 -2.65 -7.18 -9.06
C VAL A 185 -3.41 -6.38 -10.11
N ALA A 186 -4.62 -6.82 -10.48
CA ALA A 186 -5.45 -6.14 -11.48
C ALA A 186 -5.78 -4.70 -11.07
N LEU A 187 -6.22 -4.48 -9.83
CA LEU A 187 -6.54 -3.14 -9.33
C LEU A 187 -5.32 -2.23 -9.29
N SER A 188 -4.15 -2.73 -8.87
CA SER A 188 -2.91 -1.95 -8.93
C SER A 188 -2.55 -1.55 -10.35
N VAL A 189 -2.65 -2.45 -11.32
CA VAL A 189 -2.33 -2.12 -12.73
C VAL A 189 -3.34 -1.11 -13.29
N LEU A 190 -4.64 -1.29 -13.04
CA LEU A 190 -5.68 -0.37 -13.51
C LEU A 190 -5.51 1.05 -12.93
N GLU A 191 -5.20 1.18 -11.64
CA GLU A 191 -4.92 2.49 -11.04
C GLU A 191 -3.64 3.13 -11.60
N ALA A 192 -2.60 2.34 -11.87
CA ALA A 192 -1.39 2.84 -12.51
C ALA A 192 -1.66 3.32 -13.94
N MET A 193 -2.48 2.59 -14.71
CA MET A 193 -2.91 3.01 -16.04
C MET A 193 -3.71 4.32 -15.99
N PHE A 194 -4.59 4.47 -15.01
CA PHE A 194 -5.31 5.72 -14.75
C PHE A 194 -4.35 6.89 -14.49
N PHE A 195 -3.32 6.71 -13.67
CA PHE A 195 -2.33 7.76 -13.41
C PHE A 195 -1.56 8.16 -14.68
N GLN A 196 -1.14 7.18 -15.48
CA GLN A 196 -0.45 7.41 -16.74
C GLN A 196 -1.34 8.13 -17.75
N GLU A 197 -2.61 7.75 -17.86
CA GLU A 197 -3.62 8.42 -18.71
C GLU A 197 -3.74 9.92 -18.37
N HIS A 198 -3.59 10.27 -17.10
CA HIS A 198 -3.60 11.66 -16.61
C HIS A 198 -2.22 12.35 -16.61
N GLY A 199 -1.21 11.78 -17.27
CA GLY A 199 0.08 12.42 -17.51
C GLY A 199 1.07 12.34 -16.34
N LEU A 200 0.80 11.52 -15.32
CA LEU A 200 1.77 11.27 -14.25
C LEU A 200 2.94 10.42 -14.77
N ARG A 201 4.15 10.79 -14.32
CA ARG A 201 5.39 10.24 -14.89
C ARG A 201 6.17 9.31 -13.97
N GLY A 202 5.99 9.44 -12.66
CA GLY A 202 6.58 8.56 -11.66
C GLY A 202 5.48 7.80 -10.93
N ILE A 203 5.44 6.48 -11.11
CA ILE A 203 4.39 5.62 -10.56
C ILE A 203 4.97 4.48 -9.73
N SER A 204 4.31 4.12 -8.64
CA SER A 204 4.56 2.86 -7.93
C SER A 204 3.33 1.97 -7.98
N LEU A 205 3.53 0.66 -8.13
CA LEU A 205 2.45 -0.32 -7.98
C LEU A 205 2.58 -1.03 -6.64
N SER A 206 1.55 -0.95 -5.80
CA SER A 206 1.50 -1.64 -4.53
C SER A 206 1.10 -3.11 -4.66
N TYR A 207 1.53 -3.92 -3.70
CA TYR A 207 1.01 -5.24 -3.39
C TYR A 207 1.15 -5.49 -1.88
N ALA A 208 0.10 -5.94 -1.21
CA ALA A 208 0.18 -6.34 0.19
C ALA A 208 0.47 -7.84 0.30
N GLN A 209 1.47 -8.20 1.11
CA GLN A 209 1.73 -9.59 1.49
C GLN A 209 0.43 -10.22 1.99
N GLN A 210 0.14 -11.43 1.49
CA GLN A 210 -1.00 -12.23 1.90
C GLN A 210 -0.56 -13.32 2.87
N ILE A 211 -1.02 -14.55 2.65
CA ILE A 211 -0.94 -15.65 3.62
C ILE A 211 0.11 -16.69 3.20
N HIS A 212 0.28 -16.87 1.89
CA HIS A 212 1.13 -17.91 1.32
C HIS A 212 2.27 -17.29 0.51
N GLN A 213 3.51 -17.47 0.98
CA GLN A 213 4.68 -16.84 0.39
C GLN A 213 4.89 -17.17 -1.09
N GLY A 214 4.65 -18.43 -1.51
CA GLY A 214 4.75 -18.79 -2.93
C GLY A 214 3.70 -18.10 -3.81
N GLN A 215 2.52 -17.82 -3.24
CA GLN A 215 1.45 -17.11 -3.94
C GLN A 215 1.78 -15.62 -4.06
N ASP A 216 2.37 -15.04 -3.01
CA ASP A 216 2.85 -13.66 -3.04
C ASP A 216 4.01 -13.47 -4.03
N LEU A 217 4.90 -14.46 -4.17
CA LEU A 217 5.96 -14.45 -5.19
C LEU A 217 5.39 -14.49 -6.60
N GLU A 218 4.39 -15.35 -6.85
CA GLU A 218 3.67 -15.39 -8.14
C GLU A 218 2.96 -14.05 -8.40
N ALA A 219 2.35 -13.44 -7.38
CA ALA A 219 1.65 -12.17 -7.49
C ALA A 219 2.60 -11.01 -7.85
N LEU A 220 3.77 -10.92 -7.22
CA LEU A 220 4.78 -9.90 -7.54
C LEU A 220 5.34 -10.09 -8.95
N ALA A 221 5.56 -11.33 -9.39
CA ALA A 221 5.98 -11.62 -10.77
C ALA A 221 4.89 -11.23 -11.79
N ALA A 222 3.63 -11.57 -11.52
CA ALA A 222 2.50 -11.18 -12.35
C ALA A 222 2.32 -9.65 -12.41
N LEU A 223 2.44 -8.96 -11.28
CA LEU A 223 2.37 -7.51 -11.20
C LEU A 223 3.47 -6.85 -12.03
N ARG A 224 4.72 -7.31 -11.90
CA ARG A 224 5.85 -6.79 -12.69
C ARG A 224 5.62 -6.98 -14.19
N ARG A 225 5.17 -8.17 -14.58
CA ARG A 225 4.89 -8.49 -15.98
C ARG A 225 3.78 -7.62 -16.55
N LEU A 226 2.62 -7.56 -15.89
CA LEU A 226 1.49 -6.74 -16.35
C LEU A 226 1.83 -5.25 -16.37
N ALA A 227 2.58 -4.76 -15.37
CA ALA A 227 3.05 -3.37 -15.37
C ALA A 227 3.93 -3.08 -16.61
N GLY A 228 4.88 -3.97 -16.94
CA GLY A 228 5.71 -3.83 -18.14
C GLY A 228 4.94 -3.92 -19.46
N GLU A 229 3.81 -4.63 -19.48
CA GLU A 229 2.94 -4.72 -20.66
C GLU A 229 2.01 -3.50 -20.82
N ARG A 230 1.62 -2.85 -19.72
CA ARG A 230 0.57 -1.80 -19.72
C ARG A 230 1.08 -0.39 -19.49
N LEU A 231 2.28 -0.21 -18.93
CA LEU A 231 2.84 1.10 -18.58
C LEU A 231 4.07 1.40 -19.44
N SER A 232 4.15 2.63 -19.92
CA SER A 232 5.32 3.20 -20.59
C SER A 232 6.14 4.10 -19.68
N THR A 233 5.57 4.54 -18.56
CA THR A 233 6.26 5.44 -17.61
C THR A 233 7.14 4.66 -16.63
N PRO A 234 8.24 5.26 -16.13
CA PRO A 234 9.05 4.66 -15.06
C PRO A 234 8.20 4.25 -13.86
N HIS A 235 8.35 2.99 -13.46
CA HIS A 235 7.60 2.43 -12.35
C HIS A 235 8.44 1.47 -11.51
N HIS A 236 8.03 1.27 -10.26
CA HIS A 236 8.59 0.27 -9.37
C HIS A 236 7.50 -0.38 -8.51
N LEU A 237 7.82 -1.52 -7.90
CA LEU A 237 6.91 -2.27 -7.05
C LEU A 237 7.15 -1.96 -5.57
N VAL A 238 6.04 -1.94 -4.83
CA VAL A 238 6.03 -1.67 -3.40
C VAL A 238 5.32 -2.80 -2.69
N LEU A 239 6.06 -3.57 -1.90
CA LEU A 239 5.46 -4.56 -1.02
C LEU A 239 5.01 -3.89 0.28
N TYR A 240 3.84 -4.28 0.77
CA TYR A 240 3.38 -3.92 2.11
C TYR A 240 3.47 -5.16 2.99
N THR A 241 4.07 -5.01 4.17
CA THR A 241 3.90 -6.01 5.23
C THR A 241 2.41 -6.23 5.49
N PHE A 242 2.04 -7.50 5.70
CA PHE A 242 0.68 -7.98 5.86
C PHE A 242 -0.22 -7.00 6.63
N MET A 243 -1.36 -6.66 6.03
CA MET A 243 -2.25 -5.58 6.47
C MET A 243 -3.51 -6.05 7.20
N GLY A 244 -3.67 -7.37 7.38
CA GLY A 244 -4.79 -7.95 8.10
C GLY A 244 -4.61 -7.96 9.63
N VAL A 245 -5.36 -8.83 10.30
CA VAL A 245 -5.24 -9.00 11.77
C VAL A 245 -3.83 -9.43 12.15
N PHE A 246 -3.11 -8.56 12.86
CA PHE A 246 -1.68 -8.69 13.12
C PHE A 246 -1.35 -9.69 14.25
N PRO A 247 -0.17 -10.35 14.24
CA PRO A 247 0.35 -11.13 15.37
C PRO A 247 0.35 -10.32 16.68
N ARG A 248 -0.04 -10.92 17.81
CA ARG A 248 -0.03 -10.22 19.12
C ARG A 248 1.29 -10.36 19.84
N THR A 249 2.04 -11.41 19.56
CA THR A 249 3.35 -11.64 20.17
C THR A 249 4.41 -10.83 19.44
N GLU A 250 5.41 -10.35 20.18
CA GLU A 250 6.55 -9.65 19.58
C GLU A 250 7.31 -10.57 18.62
N ALA A 251 7.55 -11.82 19.02
CA ALA A 251 8.22 -12.82 18.19
C ALA A 251 7.45 -13.13 16.90
N GLY A 252 6.11 -13.28 16.96
CA GLY A 252 5.27 -13.45 15.78
C GLY A 252 5.33 -12.26 14.84
N SER A 253 5.30 -11.04 15.39
CA SER A 253 5.39 -9.79 14.64
C SER A 253 6.73 -9.62 13.94
N ARG A 254 7.85 -9.86 14.64
CA ARG A 254 9.20 -9.82 14.07
C ARG A 254 9.37 -10.88 12.97
N ARG A 255 8.84 -12.08 13.18
CA ARG A 255 8.87 -13.14 12.15
C ARG A 255 8.11 -12.76 10.89
N LEU A 256 6.92 -12.18 11.04
CA LEU A 256 6.14 -11.68 9.92
C LEU A 256 6.91 -10.58 9.16
N LEU A 257 7.50 -9.62 9.86
CA LEU A 257 8.31 -8.57 9.24
C LEU A 257 9.52 -9.14 8.50
N ALA A 258 10.22 -10.12 9.08
CA ALA A 258 11.32 -10.80 8.41
C ALA A 258 10.85 -11.58 7.16
N GLU A 259 9.66 -12.19 7.20
CA GLU A 259 9.06 -12.82 6.03
C GLU A 259 8.73 -11.79 4.94
N SER A 260 8.19 -10.62 5.30
CA SER A 260 7.97 -9.52 4.34
C SER A 260 9.27 -9.04 3.69
N ALA A 261 10.34 -8.85 4.47
CA ALA A 261 11.64 -8.41 3.95
C ALA A 261 12.25 -9.42 2.97
N ARG A 262 12.19 -10.72 3.29
CA ARG A 262 12.63 -11.78 2.36
C ARG A 262 11.75 -11.84 1.11
N LEU A 263 10.44 -11.70 1.26
CA LEU A 263 9.50 -11.68 0.14
C LEU A 263 9.76 -10.49 -0.79
N ALA A 264 10.05 -9.30 -0.24
CA ALA A 264 10.41 -8.13 -1.04
C ALA A 264 11.65 -8.40 -1.89
N VAL A 265 12.72 -8.93 -1.29
CA VAL A 265 13.96 -9.25 -2.02
C VAL A 265 13.75 -10.35 -3.06
N HIS A 266 13.14 -11.47 -2.69
CA HIS A 266 12.96 -12.61 -3.59
C HIS A 266 11.96 -12.34 -4.71
N GLY A 267 10.88 -11.59 -4.42
CA GLY A 267 9.90 -11.14 -5.41
C GLY A 267 10.35 -9.90 -6.19
N GLY A 268 11.52 -9.35 -5.86
CA GLY A 268 12.12 -8.22 -6.55
C GLY A 268 11.37 -6.90 -6.37
N ALA A 269 10.68 -6.66 -5.26
CA ALA A 269 10.12 -5.36 -4.94
C ALA A 269 11.22 -4.36 -4.56
N GLU A 270 11.13 -3.13 -5.07
CA GLU A 270 12.13 -2.08 -4.83
C GLU A 270 11.91 -1.38 -3.50
N ARG A 271 10.67 -1.42 -2.97
CA ARG A 271 10.32 -0.81 -1.69
C ARG A 271 9.46 -1.72 -0.81
N LEU A 272 9.65 -1.63 0.50
CA LEU A 272 8.87 -2.32 1.53
C LEU A 272 8.29 -1.31 2.53
N VAL A 273 6.97 -1.28 2.67
CA VAL A 273 6.28 -0.58 3.76
C VAL A 273 6.24 -1.49 4.99
N VAL A 274 7.01 -1.13 6.01
CA VAL A 274 7.19 -1.93 7.22
C VAL A 274 6.05 -1.73 8.22
N LYS A 275 5.85 -2.74 9.07
CA LYS A 275 4.99 -2.69 10.25
C LYS A 275 5.83 -2.93 11.51
N THR A 276 5.34 -2.46 12.64
CA THR A 276 6.02 -2.60 13.94
C THR A 276 5.34 -3.67 14.80
N PRO A 277 6.03 -4.24 15.80
CA PRO A 277 5.38 -5.10 16.79
C PRO A 277 4.26 -4.43 17.60
N ALA A 278 4.23 -3.09 17.64
CA ALA A 278 3.18 -2.33 18.30
C ALA A 278 1.84 -2.36 17.55
N GLU A 279 1.83 -2.75 16.26
CA GLU A 279 0.67 -2.69 15.36
C GLU A 279 -0.59 -3.37 15.93
N ALA A 280 -0.45 -4.47 16.68
CA ALA A 280 -1.58 -5.18 17.26
C ALA A 280 -2.21 -4.46 18.47
N HIS A 281 -1.58 -3.40 18.98
CA HIS A 281 -1.89 -2.79 20.28
C HIS A 281 -2.10 -1.28 20.21
N ARG A 282 -1.28 -0.54 19.45
CA ARG A 282 -1.29 0.94 19.42
C ARG A 282 -0.52 1.51 18.24
N ILE A 283 -0.57 2.84 18.08
CA ILE A 283 0.33 3.57 17.19
C ILE A 283 1.78 3.43 17.73
N PRO A 284 2.76 3.10 16.86
CA PRO A 284 4.16 2.97 17.27
C PRO A 284 4.81 4.30 17.65
N THR A 285 5.81 4.25 18.52
CA THR A 285 6.72 5.37 18.76
C THR A 285 7.68 5.56 17.58
N VAL A 286 8.49 6.63 17.62
CA VAL A 286 9.51 6.87 16.59
C VAL A 286 10.59 5.78 16.67
N GLU A 287 11.01 5.42 17.88
CA GLU A 287 12.04 4.42 18.16
C GLU A 287 11.61 3.03 17.68
N GLU A 288 10.34 2.66 17.90
CA GLU A 288 9.79 1.38 17.41
C GLU A 288 9.73 1.33 15.88
N ASN A 289 9.45 2.47 15.22
CA ASN A 289 9.51 2.55 13.76
C ASN A 289 10.94 2.39 13.26
N VAL A 290 11.92 3.12 13.82
CA VAL A 290 13.34 3.04 13.44
C VAL A 290 13.86 1.61 13.63
N ALA A 291 13.63 1.00 14.79
CA ALA A 291 14.07 -0.38 15.06
C ALA A 291 13.48 -1.39 14.08
N SER A 292 12.24 -1.18 13.61
CA SER A 292 11.61 -2.05 12.62
C SER A 292 12.17 -1.85 11.21
N LEU A 293 12.55 -0.61 10.85
CA LEU A 293 13.20 -0.30 9.58
C LEU A 293 14.58 -0.96 9.49
N GLU A 294 15.42 -0.78 10.51
CA GLU A 294 16.77 -1.36 10.59
C GLU A 294 16.70 -2.90 10.62
N TYR A 295 15.74 -3.46 11.35
CA TYR A 295 15.51 -4.90 11.34
C TYR A 295 15.09 -5.41 9.94
N ALA A 296 14.17 -4.74 9.25
CA ALA A 296 13.78 -5.14 7.90
C ALA A 296 14.95 -5.00 6.90
N ALA A 297 15.74 -3.94 7.00
CA ALA A 297 16.90 -3.70 6.15
C ALA A 297 17.99 -4.76 6.35
N SER A 298 18.32 -5.10 7.61
CA SER A 298 19.28 -6.17 7.90
C SER A 298 18.84 -7.55 7.39
N VAL A 299 17.55 -7.88 7.53
CA VAL A 299 17.00 -9.13 6.97
C VAL A 299 17.06 -9.12 5.44
N ALA A 300 16.77 -7.99 4.79
CA ALA A 300 16.84 -7.86 3.34
C ALA A 300 18.29 -8.00 2.82
N ALA A 301 19.27 -7.42 3.53
CA ALA A 301 20.68 -7.57 3.18
C ALA A 301 21.13 -9.03 3.26
N ALA A 302 20.76 -9.73 4.35
CA ALA A 302 21.06 -11.15 4.51
C ALA A 302 20.39 -12.01 3.42
N ALA A 303 19.15 -11.71 3.04
CA ALA A 303 18.42 -12.42 1.99
C ALA A 303 19.02 -12.21 0.59
N THR A 304 19.72 -11.09 0.37
CA THR A 304 20.36 -10.78 -0.92
C THR A 304 21.64 -11.63 -1.12
N VAL A 305 22.35 -11.95 -0.03
CA VAL A 305 23.60 -12.73 -0.05
C VAL A 305 23.34 -14.23 0.03
N ALA A 306 22.25 -14.65 0.69
CA ALA A 306 21.91 -16.05 0.85
C ALA A 306 21.69 -16.75 -0.50
N ASP A 307 22.18 -17.98 -0.60
CA ASP A 307 21.90 -18.82 -1.76
C ASP A 307 20.39 -19.07 -1.86
N ARG A 308 19.85 -19.05 -3.08
CA ARG A 308 18.41 -19.23 -3.31
C ARG A 308 17.96 -20.68 -3.11
N ASP A 309 18.91 -21.60 -2.91
CA ASP A 309 18.62 -23.00 -2.66
C ASP A 309 17.86 -23.17 -1.33
N GLY A 310 16.68 -23.79 -1.39
CA GLY A 310 15.74 -23.89 -0.27
C GLY A 310 14.81 -22.69 -0.05
N SER A 311 14.90 -21.62 -0.85
CA SER A 311 13.91 -20.53 -0.80
C SER A 311 12.54 -20.98 -1.33
N PRO A 312 11.42 -20.46 -0.79
CA PRO A 312 10.09 -20.77 -1.29
C PRO A 312 9.98 -20.41 -2.77
N ARG A 313 9.46 -21.34 -3.57
CA ARG A 313 9.22 -21.11 -5.00
C ARG A 313 7.87 -20.43 -5.20
N ALA A 314 7.79 -19.62 -6.25
CA ALA A 314 6.51 -19.12 -6.73
C ALA A 314 5.56 -20.29 -7.03
N THR A 315 4.29 -20.13 -6.72
CA THR A 315 3.26 -21.05 -7.20
C THR A 315 3.03 -20.86 -8.69
N GLU A 316 2.37 -21.84 -9.30
CA GLU A 316 1.91 -21.80 -10.70
C GLU A 316 0.39 -21.94 -10.71
N SER A 317 -0.31 -20.97 -10.11
CA SER A 317 -1.76 -21.02 -9.92
C SER A 317 -2.55 -20.45 -11.10
N GLY A 318 -1.88 -19.79 -12.06
CA GLY A 318 -2.53 -19.07 -13.16
C GLY A 318 -2.93 -17.65 -12.75
N LEU A 319 -2.29 -17.10 -11.72
CA LEU A 319 -2.61 -15.79 -11.15
C LEU A 319 -2.45 -14.68 -12.19
N TYR A 320 -1.41 -14.75 -13.02
CA TYR A 320 -1.17 -13.79 -14.09
C TYR A 320 -2.31 -13.77 -15.11
N GLU A 321 -2.76 -14.93 -15.59
CA GLU A 321 -3.84 -15.07 -16.55
C GLU A 321 -5.16 -14.55 -15.99
N GLU A 322 -5.46 -14.86 -14.72
CA GLU A 322 -6.65 -14.34 -14.04
C GLU A 322 -6.59 -12.82 -13.86
N ALA A 323 -5.46 -12.28 -13.40
CA ALA A 323 -5.26 -10.83 -13.25
C ALA A 323 -5.36 -10.10 -14.60
N ARG A 324 -4.75 -10.65 -15.65
CA ARG A 324 -4.85 -10.12 -17.01
C ARG A 324 -6.30 -10.11 -17.49
N THR A 325 -7.04 -11.19 -17.26
CA THR A 325 -8.45 -11.30 -17.65
C THR A 325 -9.29 -10.22 -16.96
N LEU A 326 -9.06 -9.97 -15.67
CA LEU A 326 -9.72 -8.88 -14.93
C LEU A 326 -9.40 -7.50 -15.51
N VAL A 327 -8.13 -7.24 -15.84
CA VAL A 327 -7.70 -5.98 -16.48
C VAL A 327 -8.36 -5.80 -17.84
N ASP A 328 -8.25 -6.80 -18.72
CA ASP A 328 -8.78 -6.74 -20.09
C ASP A 328 -10.31 -6.58 -20.07
N ALA A 329 -11.04 -7.38 -19.29
CA ALA A 329 -12.49 -7.29 -19.16
C ALA A 329 -12.97 -5.95 -18.58
N THR A 330 -12.17 -5.31 -17.72
CA THR A 330 -12.47 -3.97 -17.20
C THR A 330 -12.35 -2.93 -18.30
N LEU A 331 -11.28 -2.99 -19.09
CA LEU A 331 -10.97 -1.99 -20.13
C LEU A 331 -11.91 -2.07 -21.35
N GLU A 332 -12.60 -3.19 -21.57
CA GLU A 332 -13.63 -3.33 -22.62
C GLU A 332 -14.84 -2.39 -22.45
N ALA A 333 -15.07 -1.85 -21.24
CA ALA A 333 -16.32 -1.19 -20.90
C ALA A 333 -16.43 0.28 -21.31
N GLY A 334 -15.34 0.94 -21.71
CA GLY A 334 -15.31 2.39 -21.84
C GLY A 334 -14.14 2.95 -22.64
N ARG A 335 -14.03 4.29 -22.68
CA ARG A 335 -13.00 5.01 -23.44
C ARG A 335 -11.80 5.42 -22.59
N THR A 336 -12.05 5.75 -21.33
CA THR A 336 -11.03 6.14 -20.34
C THR A 336 -10.94 5.06 -19.28
N VAL A 337 -9.78 4.89 -18.65
CA VAL A 337 -9.63 3.94 -17.55
C VAL A 337 -10.62 4.28 -16.41
N GLY A 338 -10.85 5.56 -16.14
CA GLY A 338 -11.82 6.02 -15.15
C GLY A 338 -13.25 5.53 -15.42
N ASP A 339 -13.75 5.71 -16.65
CA ASP A 339 -15.09 5.24 -17.05
C ASP A 339 -15.19 3.72 -16.93
N CYS A 340 -14.14 3.00 -17.36
CA CYS A 340 -14.04 1.55 -17.29
C CYS A 340 -14.14 1.05 -15.84
N LEU A 341 -13.45 1.70 -14.90
CA LEU A 341 -13.52 1.34 -13.47
C LEU A 341 -14.94 1.52 -12.92
N VAL A 342 -15.61 2.64 -13.20
CA VAL A 342 -16.99 2.88 -12.75
C VAL A 342 -17.93 1.81 -13.32
N ALA A 343 -17.83 1.54 -14.62
CA ALA A 343 -18.68 0.56 -15.29
C ALA A 343 -18.43 -0.88 -14.79
N ALA A 344 -17.17 -1.24 -14.53
CA ALA A 344 -16.80 -2.57 -14.08
C ALA A 344 -17.38 -2.89 -12.68
N PHE A 345 -17.32 -1.95 -11.75
CA PHE A 345 -17.95 -2.11 -10.42
C PHE A 345 -19.48 -2.14 -10.52
N ALA A 346 -20.08 -1.25 -11.31
CA ALA A 346 -21.53 -1.22 -11.51
C ALA A 346 -22.07 -2.52 -12.12
N ARG A 347 -21.29 -3.18 -12.99
CA ARG A 347 -21.64 -4.45 -13.63
C ARG A 347 -21.18 -5.69 -12.85
N GLY A 348 -20.36 -5.52 -11.81
CA GLY A 348 -19.77 -6.61 -11.03
C GLY A 348 -18.64 -7.38 -11.74
N VAL A 349 -18.05 -6.81 -12.81
CA VAL A 349 -16.82 -7.31 -13.45
C VAL A 349 -15.63 -7.19 -12.49
N LEU A 350 -15.67 -6.16 -11.63
CA LEU A 350 -14.84 -6.06 -10.43
C LEU A 350 -15.74 -6.07 -9.20
N ASP A 351 -15.39 -6.88 -8.21
CA ASP A 351 -16.14 -7.01 -6.95
C ASP A 351 -15.17 -7.42 -5.83
N VAL A 352 -14.96 -6.51 -4.88
CA VAL A 352 -14.02 -6.69 -3.77
C VAL A 352 -14.72 -7.48 -2.66
N PRO A 353 -14.22 -8.69 -2.29
CA PRO A 353 -14.85 -9.51 -1.27
C PRO A 353 -15.03 -8.76 0.06
N TYR A 354 -16.22 -8.87 0.65
CA TYR A 354 -16.56 -8.28 1.95
C TYR A 354 -16.54 -6.75 2.01
N CYS A 355 -16.35 -6.05 0.88
CA CYS A 355 -16.43 -4.60 0.82
C CYS A 355 -17.89 -4.14 1.02
N LEU A 356 -18.10 -3.19 1.94
CA LEU A 356 -19.42 -2.65 2.29
C LEU A 356 -19.78 -1.37 1.54
N HIS A 357 -18.92 -0.93 0.62
CA HIS A 357 -19.18 0.27 -0.19
C HIS A 357 -20.44 0.05 -1.04
N PRO A 358 -21.37 1.03 -1.15
CA PRO A 358 -22.60 0.87 -1.92
C PRO A 358 -22.40 0.52 -3.40
N ASP A 359 -21.33 1.04 -4.01
CA ASP A 359 -20.99 0.76 -5.41
C ASP A 359 -20.25 -0.57 -5.62
N ASN A 360 -19.93 -1.31 -4.55
CA ASN A 360 -19.38 -2.65 -4.65
C ASN A 360 -20.50 -3.68 -4.55
N ALA A 361 -20.67 -4.52 -5.57
CA ALA A 361 -21.77 -5.52 -5.61
C ALA A 361 -21.77 -6.49 -4.42
N ASN A 362 -20.59 -6.76 -3.84
CA ASN A 362 -20.38 -7.59 -2.66
C ASN A 362 -21.00 -8.99 -2.80
N ARG A 363 -20.89 -9.57 -4.01
CA ARG A 363 -21.29 -10.93 -4.37
C ARG A 363 -20.11 -11.90 -4.35
N ALA A 364 -18.90 -11.39 -4.55
CA ALA A 364 -17.66 -12.14 -4.47
C ALA A 364 -17.30 -12.52 -3.03
N ARG A 365 -16.72 -13.70 -2.83
CA ARG A 365 -16.24 -14.19 -1.53
C ARG A 365 -14.89 -14.85 -1.71
N ALA A 366 -13.99 -14.54 -0.79
CA ALA A 366 -12.68 -15.20 -0.69
C ALA A 366 -12.69 -16.28 0.39
N THR A 367 -11.81 -17.26 0.25
CA THR A 367 -11.54 -18.30 1.24
C THR A 367 -10.05 -18.61 1.29
N ILE A 368 -9.63 -19.25 2.37
CA ILE A 368 -8.31 -19.86 2.51
C ILE A 368 -8.51 -21.36 2.37
N ASP A 369 -7.79 -21.99 1.45
CA ASP A 369 -7.85 -23.44 1.22
C ASP A 369 -6.98 -24.23 2.22
N ASP A 370 -6.94 -25.55 2.04
CA ASP A 370 -6.15 -26.47 2.87
C ASP A 370 -4.63 -26.28 2.70
N ARG A 371 -4.20 -25.72 1.58
CA ARG A 371 -2.81 -25.32 1.30
C ARG A 371 -2.47 -23.94 1.85
N SER A 372 -3.39 -23.30 2.58
CA SER A 372 -3.25 -21.94 3.11
C SER A 372 -3.17 -20.86 2.02
N MET A 373 -3.60 -21.16 0.79
CA MET A 373 -3.66 -20.19 -0.30
C MET A 373 -4.98 -19.44 -0.29
N LEU A 374 -4.94 -18.17 -0.68
CA LEU A 374 -6.12 -17.33 -0.78
C LEU A 374 -6.75 -17.50 -2.17
N GLY A 375 -8.04 -17.79 -2.24
CA GLY A 375 -8.75 -17.99 -3.50
C GLY A 375 -10.23 -17.62 -3.41
N TRP A 376 -10.97 -17.85 -4.49
CA TRP A 376 -12.38 -17.51 -4.61
C TRP A 376 -13.28 -18.65 -4.14
N SER A 377 -14.15 -18.38 -3.16
CA SER A 377 -15.28 -19.27 -2.83
C SER A 377 -16.55 -18.92 -3.61
N ARG A 378 -16.67 -17.66 -4.05
CA ARG A 378 -17.70 -17.18 -5.00
C ARG A 378 -17.10 -16.07 -5.86
N ALA A 379 -17.26 -16.16 -7.17
CA ALA A 379 -16.77 -15.15 -8.12
C ALA A 379 -17.68 -13.91 -8.24
N GLY A 380 -18.96 -14.03 -7.87
CA GLY A 380 -19.95 -12.99 -8.22
C GLY A 380 -20.19 -12.98 -9.73
N ALA A 381 -20.00 -11.84 -10.38
CA ALA A 381 -20.04 -11.70 -11.83
C ALA A 381 -18.63 -11.52 -12.45
N MET A 382 -17.57 -11.62 -11.62
CA MET A 382 -16.20 -11.47 -12.11
C MET A 382 -15.79 -12.67 -12.97
N PRO A 383 -14.96 -12.45 -14.01
CA PRO A 383 -14.43 -13.52 -14.88
C PRO A 383 -13.27 -14.28 -14.20
N VAL A 384 -13.52 -14.85 -13.02
CA VAL A 384 -12.54 -15.58 -12.21
C VAL A 384 -13.04 -16.98 -11.89
N THR A 385 -12.11 -17.90 -11.63
CA THR A 385 -12.49 -19.28 -11.29
C THR A 385 -12.73 -19.40 -9.78
N ALA A 386 -13.95 -19.79 -9.39
CA ALA A 386 -14.29 -20.03 -7.99
C ALA A 386 -14.50 -21.50 -7.69
N THR A 387 -13.89 -21.96 -6.60
CA THR A 387 -14.16 -23.27 -6.02
C THR A 387 -15.38 -23.14 -5.12
N ALA A 388 -16.51 -23.71 -5.55
CA ALA A 388 -17.75 -23.63 -4.80
C ALA A 388 -17.55 -24.15 -3.36
N ALA A 389 -17.82 -23.29 -2.38
CA ALA A 389 -17.76 -23.62 -0.97
C ALA A 389 -19.07 -23.29 -0.27
N ALA A 390 -19.30 -23.88 0.89
CA ALA A 390 -20.43 -23.54 1.75
C ALA A 390 -20.42 -22.04 2.08
N PRO A 391 -21.61 -21.41 2.29
CA PRO A 391 -21.69 -20.02 2.69
C PRO A 391 -20.80 -19.72 3.91
N VAL A 392 -20.00 -18.66 3.82
CA VAL A 392 -19.12 -18.24 4.91
C VAL A 392 -19.97 -17.70 6.06
N THR A 393 -20.03 -18.46 7.16
CA THR A 393 -20.67 -18.01 8.41
C THR A 393 -19.81 -16.95 9.11
N ALA A 394 -20.40 -16.19 10.04
CA ALA A 394 -19.66 -15.21 10.85
C ALA A 394 -18.48 -15.86 11.61
N ARG A 395 -18.69 -17.07 12.16
CA ARG A 395 -17.62 -17.86 12.80
C ARG A 395 -16.48 -18.16 11.81
N ARG A 396 -16.82 -18.65 10.61
CA ARG A 396 -15.82 -18.96 9.59
C ARG A 396 -15.08 -17.71 9.12
N LEU A 397 -15.75 -16.58 8.97
CA LEU A 397 -15.12 -15.31 8.62
C LEU A 397 -14.09 -14.90 9.68
N THR A 398 -14.42 -14.99 10.97
CA THR A 398 -13.47 -14.72 12.07
C THR A 398 -12.27 -15.66 12.04
N GLU A 399 -12.45 -16.94 11.69
CA GLU A 399 -11.34 -17.88 11.51
C GLU A 399 -10.43 -17.47 10.36
N LEU A 400 -10.99 -17.08 9.21
CA LEU A 400 -10.23 -16.62 8.05
C LEU A 400 -9.45 -15.34 8.38
N LEU A 401 -10.09 -14.36 9.01
CA LEU A 401 -9.45 -13.10 9.43
C LEU A 401 -8.32 -13.32 10.42
N THR A 402 -8.46 -14.28 11.34
CA THR A 402 -7.45 -14.53 12.37
C THR A 402 -6.40 -15.58 12.00
N PHE A 403 -6.49 -16.14 10.78
CA PHE A 403 -5.61 -17.21 10.30
C PHE A 403 -4.13 -16.85 10.41
N ASN A 404 -3.74 -15.71 9.83
CA ASN A 404 -2.33 -15.32 9.76
C ASN A 404 -1.76 -15.00 11.15
N ARG A 405 -2.50 -14.26 11.98
CA ARG A 405 -2.16 -14.06 13.41
C ARG A 405 -1.87 -15.38 14.11
N ARG A 406 -2.80 -16.35 14.02
CA ARG A 406 -2.65 -17.66 14.69
C ARG A 406 -1.42 -18.43 14.19
N ARG A 407 -1.15 -18.40 12.88
CA ARG A 407 0.04 -19.01 12.26
C ARG A 407 1.32 -18.46 12.88
N PHE A 408 1.52 -17.13 12.85
CA PHE A 408 2.73 -16.51 13.36
C PHE A 408 2.88 -16.59 14.88
N ASP A 409 1.80 -16.40 15.65
CA ASP A 409 1.85 -16.49 17.11
C ASP A 409 2.10 -17.93 17.60
N ARG A 410 1.53 -18.95 16.95
CA ARG A 410 1.76 -20.36 17.32
C ARG A 410 3.18 -20.80 17.00
N ASP A 411 3.68 -20.45 15.83
CA ASP A 411 5.00 -20.89 15.41
C ASP A 411 6.10 -20.19 16.24
N ALA A 412 5.84 -19.01 16.81
CA ALA A 412 6.73 -18.34 17.76
C ALA A 412 6.94 -19.15 19.06
N VAL A 413 5.93 -19.89 19.52
CA VAL A 413 6.04 -20.79 20.68
C VAL A 413 6.91 -22.02 20.36
N ARG A 414 6.91 -22.48 19.10
CA ARG A 414 7.64 -23.68 18.66
C ARG A 414 9.11 -23.41 18.34
N HIS A 415 9.44 -22.20 17.89
CA HIS A 415 10.80 -21.76 17.59
C HIS A 415 11.05 -20.36 18.18
N PRO A 416 11.36 -20.27 19.49
CA PRO A 416 11.81 -19.00 20.05
C PRO A 416 13.06 -18.55 19.30
N LEU A 417 13.07 -17.30 18.83
CA LEU A 417 14.26 -16.69 18.24
C LEU A 417 15.39 -16.85 19.26
N ARG A 418 16.48 -17.56 18.89
CA ARG A 418 17.71 -17.54 19.70
C ARG A 418 18.18 -16.08 19.72
N SER A 419 18.17 -15.47 20.89
CA SER A 419 18.76 -14.16 21.12
C SER A 419 20.22 -14.21 20.68
N ALA A 420 20.55 -13.46 19.62
CA ALA A 420 21.95 -13.11 19.37
C ALA A 420 22.35 -12.13 20.46
N SER A 421 23.15 -12.63 21.41
CA SER A 421 23.90 -11.87 22.41
C SER A 421 25.02 -11.10 21.76
#